data_AF-A0A412ZGH3-F1
#
_entry.id   AF-A0A412ZGH3-F1
#
_cell.length_a   1.000
_cell.length_b   1.000
_cell.length_c   1.000
_cell.angle_alpha   90.00
_cell.angle_beta   90.00
_cell.angle_gamma   90.00
#
_symmetry.space_group_name_H-M   'P 1'
#
loop_
_entity.id
_entity.type
_entity.pdbx_description
1 polymer ?
#
loop_
_entity_poly.entity_id
_entity_poly.type
_entity_poly.pdbx_seq_one_letter_code
_entity_poly.pdbx_strand_id
1 'polypeptide(L)'
;MAQLFECSIDNISLHLKNIFKDGELVPEAVIEESSATASGGKQYKTKFYNLDAVISVGYRINSLRATQFRQWATKVLRTFTLQGYVLDKKRLENEIAKAFAESEFEKHRVIQDQLYESDFDKLVMNIDLK
;
A
#
# COMPACT_ATOMS: atom_id res chain seq x y z
N MET A 1 -6.42 -1.69 -11.19
CA MET A 1 -6.65 -0.36 -11.79
C MET A 1 -8.13 -0.01 -11.97
N ALA A 2 -8.94 -0.82 -12.64
CA ALA A 2 -10.38 -0.54 -12.83
C ALA A 2 -11.11 -0.19 -11.53
N GLN A 3 -10.93 -1.01 -10.48
CA GLN A 3 -11.45 -0.74 -9.14
C GLN A 3 -10.88 0.54 -8.51
N LEU A 4 -9.58 0.82 -8.69
CA LEU A 4 -8.90 2.00 -8.14
C LEU A 4 -9.49 3.31 -8.68
N PHE A 5 -9.87 3.33 -9.96
CA PHE A 5 -10.43 4.52 -10.62
C PHE A 5 -11.94 4.45 -10.81
N GLU A 6 -12.62 3.45 -10.23
CA GLU A 6 -14.06 3.24 -10.32
C GLU A 6 -14.58 3.30 -11.76
N CYS A 7 -13.94 2.54 -12.67
CA CYS A 7 -14.33 2.46 -14.08
C CYS A 7 -14.25 1.01 -14.60
N SER A 8 -14.71 0.79 -15.84
CA SER A 8 -14.63 -0.53 -16.47
C SER A 8 -13.20 -0.92 -16.85
N ILE A 9 -12.95 -2.23 -16.95
CA ILE A 9 -11.68 -2.80 -17.42
C ILE A 9 -11.41 -2.40 -18.88
N ASP A 10 -12.45 -2.32 -19.71
CA ASP A 10 -12.34 -1.89 -21.10
C ASP A 10 -11.83 -0.46 -21.21
N ASN A 11 -12.28 0.43 -20.31
CA ASN A 11 -11.82 1.82 -20.30
C ASN A 11 -10.33 1.91 -19.91
N ILE A 12 -9.89 1.13 -18.92
CA ILE A 12 -8.45 1.01 -18.60
C ILE A 12 -7.66 0.53 -19.82
N SER A 13 -8.14 -0.53 -20.47
CA SER A 13 -7.47 -1.15 -21.62
C SER A 13 -7.39 -0.20 -22.82
N LEU A 14 -8.44 0.59 -23.06
CA LEU A 14 -8.47 1.63 -24.08
C LEU A 14 -7.41 2.70 -23.83
N HIS A 15 -7.33 3.23 -22.61
CA HIS A 15 -6.34 4.25 -22.28
C HIS A 15 -4.91 3.72 -22.35
N LEU A 16 -4.63 2.52 -21.84
CA LEU A 16 -3.32 1.87 -21.97
C LEU A 16 -2.91 1.70 -23.44
N LYS A 17 -3.82 1.20 -24.29
CA LYS A 17 -3.58 1.05 -25.72
C LYS A 17 -3.17 2.37 -26.37
N ASN A 18 -3.86 3.46 -26.03
CA ASN A 18 -3.55 4.78 -26.57
C ASN A 18 -2.21 5.30 -26.03
N ILE A 19 -1.94 5.16 -24.72
CA ILE A 19 -0.65 5.55 -24.10
C ILE A 19 0.53 4.88 -24.82
N PHE A 20 0.44 3.58 -25.11
CA PHE A 20 1.49 2.86 -25.83
C PHE A 20 1.58 3.25 -27.30
N LYS A 21 0.43 3.48 -27.96
CA LYS A 21 0.40 3.95 -29.34
C LYS A 21 1.04 5.34 -29.50
N ASP A 22 0.81 6.21 -28.53
CA ASP A 22 1.36 7.57 -28.51
C ASP A 22 2.85 7.60 -28.13
N GLY A 23 3.42 6.46 -27.71
CA GLY A 23 4.80 6.35 -27.27
C GLY A 23 5.09 7.02 -25.92
N GLU A 24 4.06 7.35 -25.14
CA GLU A 24 4.23 7.95 -23.80
C GLU A 24 4.90 6.96 -22.83
N LEU A 25 4.53 5.67 -22.92
CA LEU A 25 5.16 4.60 -22.16
C LEU A 25 5.59 3.47 -23.09
N VAL A 26 6.65 2.77 -22.69
CA VAL A 26 7.12 1.54 -23.34
C VAL A 26 6.53 0.34 -22.59
N PRO A 27 5.74 -0.53 -23.25
CA PRO A 27 5.07 -1.66 -22.59
C PRO A 27 6.00 -2.52 -21.73
N GLU A 28 7.20 -2.82 -22.24
CA GLU A 28 8.20 -3.68 -21.59
C GLU A 28 8.78 -3.07 -20.31
N ALA A 29 8.72 -1.74 -20.17
CA ALA A 29 9.19 -1.03 -18.98
C ALA A 29 8.15 -0.93 -17.87
N VAL A 30 6.87 -1.08 -18.21
CA VAL A 30 5.75 -0.82 -17.29
C VAL A 30 4.85 -2.03 -17.05
N ILE A 31 5.03 -3.13 -17.79
CA ILE A 31 4.25 -4.37 -17.67
C ILE A 31 5.15 -5.51 -17.22
N GLU A 32 4.67 -6.25 -16.22
CA GLU A 32 5.21 -7.54 -15.83
C GLU A 32 4.13 -8.63 -16.04
N GLU A 33 4.47 -9.71 -16.74
CA GLU A 33 3.59 -10.87 -16.86
C GLU A 33 3.90 -11.87 -15.73
N SER A 34 2.92 -12.12 -14.87
CA SER A 34 3.02 -13.14 -13.84
C SER A 34 1.99 -14.24 -14.08
N SER A 35 2.46 -15.48 -14.06
CA SER A 35 1.65 -16.68 -14.15
C SER A 35 1.28 -17.15 -12.75
N ALA A 36 0.02 -17.01 -12.38
CA ALA A 36 -0.51 -17.60 -11.15
C ALA A 36 -1.25 -18.91 -11.47
N THR A 37 -0.89 -19.99 -10.78
CA THR A 37 -1.63 -21.25 -10.85
C THR A 37 -2.87 -21.13 -9.99
N ALA A 38 -4.05 -21.05 -10.61
CA ALA A 38 -5.30 -21.08 -9.86
C ALA A 38 -5.53 -22.47 -9.26
N SER A 39 -6.31 -22.54 -8.17
CA SER A 39 -6.62 -23.76 -7.41
C SER A 39 -7.23 -24.90 -8.25
N GLY A 40 -7.66 -24.63 -9.48
CA GLY A 40 -8.20 -25.62 -10.44
C GLY A 40 -7.25 -26.02 -11.58
N GLY A 41 -5.95 -25.76 -11.49
CA GLY A 41 -4.94 -26.21 -12.47
C GLY A 41 -4.87 -25.39 -13.78
N LYS A 42 -5.72 -24.37 -13.95
CA LYS A 42 -5.62 -23.42 -15.07
C LYS A 42 -4.62 -22.32 -14.73
N GLN A 43 -3.63 -22.13 -15.59
CA GLN A 43 -2.72 -20.99 -15.51
C GLN A 43 -3.35 -19.79 -16.22
N TYR A 44 -3.48 -18.67 -15.51
CA TYR A 44 -3.85 -17.41 -16.12
C TYR A 44 -2.63 -16.50 -16.17
N LYS A 45 -2.36 -15.93 -17.35
CA LYS A 45 -1.37 -14.86 -17.49
C LYS A 45 -2.01 -13.56 -17.03
N THR A 46 -1.51 -13.00 -15.94
CA THR A 46 -1.97 -11.71 -15.42
C THR A 46 -0.90 -10.66 -15.66
N LYS A 47 -1.31 -9.52 -16.23
CA LYS A 47 -0.44 -8.37 -16.42
C LYS A 47 -0.48 -7.48 -15.17
N PHE A 48 0.68 -7.26 -14.58
CA PHE A 48 0.91 -6.27 -13.54
C PHE A 48 1.48 -5.01 -14.19
N TYR A 49 1.05 -3.86 -13.70
CA TYR A 49 1.45 -2.57 -14.23
C TYR A 49 2.08 -1.75 -13.12
N ASN A 50 3.19 -1.09 -13.44
CA ASN A 50 3.92 -0.28 -12.47
C ASN A 50 3.23 1.06 -12.18
N LEU A 51 3.87 1.89 -11.36
CA LEU A 51 3.33 3.18 -10.95
C LEU A 51 3.16 4.15 -12.14
N ASP A 52 4.08 4.17 -13.10
CA ASP A 52 4.00 5.08 -14.26
C ASP A 52 2.74 4.82 -15.09
N ALA A 53 2.44 3.54 -15.35
CA ALA A 53 1.21 3.15 -16.02
C ALA A 53 -0.04 3.61 -15.26
N VAL A 54 -0.05 3.47 -13.93
CA VAL A 54 -1.18 3.91 -13.08
C VAL A 54 -1.34 5.43 -13.13
N ILE A 55 -0.23 6.18 -13.09
CA ILE A 55 -0.23 7.65 -13.16
C ILE A 55 -0.77 8.10 -14.52
N SER A 56 -0.19 7.64 -15.63
CA SER A 56 -0.60 8.01 -16.99
C SER A 56 -2.08 7.71 -17.24
N VAL A 57 -2.55 6.53 -16.83
CA VAL A 57 -3.96 6.16 -16.93
C VAL A 57 -4.85 7.05 -16.06
N GLY A 58 -4.44 7.33 -14.81
CA GLY A 58 -5.19 8.18 -13.87
C GLY A 58 -5.40 9.62 -14.37
N TYR A 59 -4.48 10.14 -15.18
CA TYR A 59 -4.65 11.45 -15.81
C TYR A 59 -5.64 11.44 -16.98
N ARG A 60 -5.79 10.32 -17.70
CA ARG A 60 -6.64 10.21 -18.89
C ARG A 60 -8.08 9.75 -18.58
N ILE A 61 -8.31 9.05 -17.46
CA ILE A 61 -9.66 8.57 -17.09
C ILE A 61 -10.58 9.72 -16.68
N ASN A 62 -11.83 9.66 -17.18
CA ASN A 62 -12.92 10.49 -16.71
C ASN A 62 -13.77 9.76 -15.66
N SER A 63 -13.38 9.87 -14.38
CA SER A 63 -14.18 9.41 -13.23
C SER A 63 -14.02 10.36 -12.05
N LEU A 64 -14.91 10.25 -11.06
CA LEU A 64 -14.80 11.01 -9.81
C LEU A 64 -13.47 10.68 -9.10
N ARG A 65 -13.12 9.39 -9.05
CA ARG A 65 -11.90 8.92 -8.40
C ARG A 65 -10.63 9.38 -9.12
N ALA A 66 -10.63 9.40 -10.45
CA ALA A 66 -9.54 9.98 -11.24
C ALA A 66 -9.44 11.51 -11.05
N THR A 67 -10.56 12.20 -10.87
CA THR A 67 -10.58 13.64 -10.56
C THR A 67 -9.95 13.93 -9.18
N GLN A 68 -10.29 13.14 -8.16
CA GLN A 68 -9.66 13.21 -6.84
C GLN A 68 -8.15 12.94 -6.92
N PHE A 69 -7.75 11.92 -7.69
CA PHE A 69 -6.34 11.63 -7.94
C PHE A 69 -5.60 12.83 -8.56
N ARG A 70 -6.15 13.46 -9.61
CA ARG A 70 -5.54 14.64 -10.24
C ARG A 70 -5.46 15.85 -9.31
N GLN A 71 -6.49 16.09 -8.49
CA GLN A 71 -6.46 17.14 -7.47
C GLN A 71 -5.34 16.90 -6.45
N TRP A 72 -5.22 15.66 -5.98
CA TRP A 72 -4.15 15.25 -5.07
C TRP A 72 -2.77 15.41 -5.72
N ALA A 73 -2.57 14.88 -6.92
CA ALA A 73 -1.29 14.94 -7.64
C ALA A 73 -0.88 16.41 -7.93
N THR A 74 -1.83 17.26 -8.31
CA THR A 74 -1.58 18.70 -8.51
C THR A 74 -1.16 19.38 -7.21
N LYS A 75 -1.76 19.02 -6.07
CA LYS A 75 -1.35 19.54 -4.76
C LYS A 75 0.06 19.12 -4.40
N VAL A 76 0.42 17.85 -4.64
CA VAL A 76 1.76 17.31 -4.42
C VAL A 76 2.79 18.06 -5.27
N LEU A 77 2.55 18.17 -6.57
CA LEU A 77 3.43 18.90 -7.49
C LEU A 77 3.58 20.37 -7.08
N ARG A 78 2.48 21.06 -6.72
CA ARG A 78 2.54 22.44 -6.22
C ARG A 78 3.35 22.56 -4.94
N THR A 79 3.23 21.59 -4.03
CA THR A 79 3.99 21.60 -2.77
C THR A 79 5.47 21.45 -3.06
N PHE A 80 5.82 20.50 -3.93
CA PHE A 80 7.18 20.29 -4.38
C PHE A 80 7.77 21.52 -5.06
N THR A 81 7.04 22.17 -5.97
CA THR A 81 7.56 23.35 -6.69
C THR A 81 7.76 24.56 -5.78
N LEU A 82 6.97 24.69 -4.71
CA LEU A 82 7.10 25.79 -3.75
C LEU A 82 8.17 25.53 -2.68
N GLN A 83 8.32 24.28 -2.22
CA GLN A 83 9.14 23.94 -1.06
C GLN A 83 10.44 23.19 -1.42
N GLY A 84 10.54 22.62 -2.62
CA GLY A 84 11.62 21.73 -3.05
C GLY A 84 11.50 20.29 -2.53
N TYR A 85 10.46 19.98 -1.75
CA TYR A 85 10.21 18.64 -1.21
C TYR A 85 8.72 18.39 -0.97
N VAL A 86 8.36 17.12 -0.75
CA VAL A 86 7.01 16.70 -0.33
C VAL A 86 7.17 15.82 0.90
N LEU A 87 6.39 16.11 1.94
CA LEU A 87 6.39 15.34 3.18
C LEU A 87 5.00 14.81 3.51
N ASP A 88 4.88 13.48 3.63
CA ASP A 88 3.70 12.85 4.21
C ASP A 88 3.78 12.88 5.74
N LYS A 89 3.28 13.97 6.32
CA LYS A 89 3.33 14.21 7.77
C LYS A 89 2.65 13.11 8.58
N LYS A 90 1.48 12.66 8.14
CA LYS A 90 0.72 11.63 8.85
C LYS A 90 1.47 10.30 8.87
N ARG A 91 2.05 9.91 7.73
CA ARG A 91 2.87 8.70 7.69
C ARG A 91 4.10 8.83 8.59
N LEU A 92 4.80 9.96 8.54
CA LEU A 92 5.96 10.20 9.41
C LEU A 92 5.58 10.12 10.89
N GLU A 93 4.51 10.80 11.31
CA GLU A 93 4.01 10.76 12.68
C GLU A 93 3.65 9.33 13.13
N ASN A 94 3.00 8.55 12.27
CA ASN A 94 2.66 7.16 12.56
C ASN A 94 3.91 6.27 12.73
N GLU A 95 4.92 6.42 11.87
CA GLU A 95 6.17 5.66 11.99
C GLU A 95 6.93 6.04 13.26
N ILE A 96 6.97 7.32 13.62
CA ILE A 96 7.58 7.79 14.87
C ILE A 96 6.82 7.21 16.09
N ALA A 97 5.49 7.28 16.09
CA ALA A 97 4.68 6.74 17.17
C ALA A 97 4.89 5.23 17.34
N LYS A 98 4.98 4.49 16.23
CA LYS A 98 5.25 3.05 16.22
C LYS A 98 6.64 2.75 16.80
N ALA A 99 7.67 3.42 16.31
CA ALA A 99 9.04 3.22 16.81
C ALA A 99 9.16 3.57 18.30
N PHE A 100 8.49 4.63 18.75
CA PHE A 100 8.43 4.98 20.16
C PHE A 100 7.75 3.87 20.99
N ALA A 101 6.57 3.40 20.56
CA ALA A 101 5.86 2.32 21.23
C ALA A 101 6.68 1.01 21.32
N GLU A 102 7.38 0.64 20.24
CA GLU A 102 8.28 -0.52 20.22
C GLU A 102 9.46 -0.35 21.19
N SER A 103 10.04 0.85 21.26
CA SER A 103 11.15 1.13 22.18
C SER A 103 10.73 1.09 23.65
N GLU A 104 9.54 1.59 23.97
CA GLU A 104 8.98 1.54 25.33
C GLU A 104 8.61 0.09 25.71
N PHE A 105 8.03 -0.68 24.77
CA PHE A 105 7.77 -2.09 24.97
C PHE A 105 9.07 -2.85 25.31
N GLU A 106 10.14 -2.67 24.55
CA GLU A 106 11.40 -3.39 24.77
C GLU A 106 12.03 -3.09 26.14
N LYS A 107 11.99 -1.83 26.59
CA LYS A 107 12.48 -1.42 27.92
C LYS A 107 11.73 -2.13 29.05
N HIS A 108 10.41 -2.20 28.93
CA HIS A 108 9.55 -2.74 29.96
C HIS A 108 9.35 -4.26 29.84
N ARG A 109 9.69 -4.86 28.68
CA ARG A 109 9.56 -6.30 28.41
C ARG A 109 10.31 -7.14 29.43
N VAL A 110 11.56 -6.79 29.75
CA VAL A 110 12.38 -7.56 30.70
C VAL A 110 11.74 -7.62 32.09
N ILE A 111 11.18 -6.49 32.55
CA ILE A 111 10.50 -6.40 33.84
C ILE A 111 9.14 -7.11 33.78
N GLN A 112 8.40 -6.96 32.69
CA GLN A 112 7.11 -7.63 32.48
C GLN A 112 7.26 -9.14 32.41
N ASP A 113 8.24 -9.66 31.68
CA ASP A 113 8.52 -11.09 31.57
C ASP A 113 8.98 -11.67 32.91
N GLN A 114 9.77 -10.93 33.69
CA GLN A 114 10.22 -11.36 35.03
C GLN A 114 9.12 -11.34 36.09
N LEU A 115 8.17 -10.40 35.98
CA LEU A 115 7.02 -10.27 36.88
C LEU A 115 5.76 -10.94 36.31
N TYR A 116 5.88 -11.64 35.17
CA TYR A 116 4.76 -12.32 34.55
C TYR A 116 4.42 -13.56 35.36
N GLU A 117 3.30 -13.47 36.07
CA GLU A 117 2.73 -14.61 36.77
C GLU A 117 1.51 -15.09 35.99
N SER A 118 1.66 -16.27 35.37
CA SER A 118 0.61 -16.88 34.57
C SER A 118 -0.60 -17.20 35.42
N ASP A 119 -1.78 -17.23 34.81
CA ASP A 119 -2.99 -17.73 35.45
C ASP A 119 -2.83 -19.20 35.89
N PHE A 120 -1.93 -19.96 35.25
CA PHE A 120 -1.54 -21.29 35.70
C PHE A 120 -0.67 -21.27 36.97
N ASP A 121 0.32 -20.38 37.05
CA ASP A 121 1.20 -20.25 38.22
C ASP A 121 0.40 -19.86 39.47
N LYS A 122 -0.55 -18.93 39.30
CA LYS A 122 -1.50 -18.53 40.34
C LYS A 122 -2.41 -19.67 40.79
N LEU A 123 -2.79 -20.56 39.87
CA LEU A 123 -3.65 -21.70 40.19
C LEU A 123 -2.90 -22.75 41.01
N VAL A 124 -1.63 -23.01 40.68
CA VAL A 124 -0.77 -23.95 41.42
C VAL A 124 -0.48 -23.45 42.84
N MET A 125 -0.11 -22.17 43.01
CA MET A 125 0.14 -21.61 44.36
C MET A 125 -1.07 -21.71 45.29
N ASN A 126 -2.30 -21.57 44.76
CA ASN A 126 -3.52 -21.67 45.55
C ASN A 126 -3.89 -23.11 45.95
N ILE A 127 -3.32 -24.12 45.28
CA ILE A 127 -3.51 -25.53 45.61
C ILE A 127 -2.54 -25.95 46.73
N ASP A 128 -1.30 -25.45 46.71
CA ASP A 128 -0.28 -25.77 47.71
C ASP A 128 -0.46 -25.05 49.07
N LEU A 129 -1.36 -24.07 49.14
CA LEU A 129 -1.69 -23.31 50.37
C LEU A 129 -2.84 -23.93 51.20
N LYS A 130 -3.32 -25.13 50.86
CA LYS A 130 -4.35 -25.89 51.61
C LYS A 130 -3.78 -27.16 52.23
#